data_AF-A0A1S2W5U3-F1
#
_entry.id   AF-A0A1S2W5U3-F1
#
_cell.length_a   1.000
_cell.length_b   1.000
_cell.length_c   1.000
_cell.angle_alpha   90.00
_cell.angle_beta   90.00
_cell.angle_gamma   90.00
#
_symmetry.space_group_name_H-M   'P 1'
#
loop_
_entity.id
_entity.type
_entity.pdbx_description
1 polymer ?
#
loop_
_entity_poly.entity_id
_entity_poly.type
_entity_poly.pdbx_seq_one_letter_code
_entity_poly.pdbx_strand_id
1 'polypeptide(L)' 'MDVLVLFIGSCLLSGLMLLTIVQAVFSAYRKQTISLSKAIVVTLGMAGFSMLLAGVLPYLYLRFM' A
#
# COMPACT_ATOMS: atom_id res chain seq x y z
N MET A 1 18.69 11.58 -10.98
CA MET A 1 18.63 10.12 -11.18
C MET A 1 18.10 9.44 -9.92
N ASP A 2 18.58 9.86 -8.75
CA ASP A 2 18.22 9.31 -7.43
C ASP A 2 16.73 9.44 -7.11
N VAL A 3 16.12 10.60 -7.38
CA VAL A 3 14.68 10.84 -7.13
C VAL A 3 13.78 9.89 -7.93
N LEU A 4 14.16 9.56 -9.18
CA LEU A 4 13.43 8.61 -10.01
C LEU A 4 13.52 7.19 -9.46
N VAL A 5 14.72 6.78 -9.04
CA VAL A 5 14.93 5.47 -8.39
C VAL A 5 14.14 5.37 -7.09
N LEU A 6 14.12 6.44 -6.29
CA LEU A 6 13.39 6.51 -5.02
C LEU A 6 11.87 6.45 -5.25
N PHE A 7 11.37 7.14 -6.27
CA PHE A 7 9.97 7.10 -6.67
C PHE A 7 9.55 5.70 -7.12
N ILE A 8 10.33 5.08 -8.02
CA ILE A 8 10.05 3.73 -8.54
C ILE A 8 10.12 2.70 -7.41
N GLY A 9 11.14 2.77 -6.55
CA GLY A 9 11.29 1.87 -5.40
C GLY A 9 10.13 2.01 -4.39
N SER A 10 9.71 3.23 -4.10
CA SER A 10 8.58 3.52 -3.21
C SER A 10 7.26 2.99 -3.79
N CYS A 11 7.05 3.16 -5.09
CA CYS A 11 5.90 2.60 -5.80
C CYS A 11 5.90 1.07 -5.79
N LEU A 12 7.06 0.42 -6.05
CA LEU A 12 7.18 -1.03 -6.02
C LEU A 12 6.87 -1.58 -4.62
N LEU A 13 7.48 -1.02 -3.58
CA LEU A 13 7.27 -1.42 -2.18
C LEU A 13 5.81 -1.27 -1.77
N SER A 14 5.21 -0.13 -2.09
CA SER A 14 3.82 0.14 -1.78
C SER A 14 2.86 -0.81 -2.51
N GLY A 15 3.12 -1.11 -3.78
CA GLY A 15 2.34 -2.06 -4.57
C GLY A 15 2.44 -3.50 -4.04
N LEU A 16 3.65 -3.94 -3.66
CA LEU A 16 3.86 -5.26 -3.06
C LEU A 16 3.19 -5.40 -1.70
N MET A 17 3.22 -4.36 -0.86
CA MET A 17 2.45 -4.32 0.39
C MET A 17 0.95 -4.42 0.11
N LEU A 18 0.43 -3.67 -0.86
CA LEU A 18 -0.99 -3.70 -1.20
C LEU A 18 -1.43 -5.09 -1.67
N LEU A 19 -0.63 -5.74 -2.51
CA LEU A 19 -0.85 -7.12 -2.95
C LEU A 19 -0.90 -8.12 -1.78
N THR A 20 0.06 -8.03 -0.86
CA THR A 20 0.11 -8.92 0.31
C THR A 20 -1.06 -8.68 1.26
N ILE A 21 -1.48 -7.42 1.43
CA ILE A 21 -2.68 -7.06 2.21
C ILE A 21 -3.93 -7.63 1.56
N VAL A 22 -4.11 -7.47 0.24
CA VAL A 22 -5.26 -8.02 -0.50
C VAL A 22 -5.31 -9.55 -0.34
N GLN A 23 -4.17 -10.23 -0.47
CA GLN A 23 -4.10 -11.68 -0.25
C GLN A 23 -4.44 -12.07 1.19
N ALA A 24 -3.94 -11.32 2.18
CA ALA A 24 -4.23 -11.57 3.60
C ALA A 24 -5.73 -11.37 3.91
N VAL A 25 -6.33 -10.31 3.39
CA VAL A 25 -7.76 -10.00 3.54
C VAL A 25 -8.61 -11.06 2.84
N PHE A 26 -8.25 -11.50 1.63
CA PHE A 26 -8.96 -12.57 0.92
C PHE A 26 -8.84 -13.91 1.65
N SER A 27 -7.66 -14.23 2.20
CA SER A 27 -7.45 -15.43 3.02
C SER A 27 -8.30 -15.39 4.29
N ALA A 28 -8.39 -14.23 4.96
CA ALA A 28 -9.22 -14.04 6.14
C ALA A 28 -10.73 -14.08 5.83
N TYR A 29 -11.14 -13.56 4.67
CA TYR A 29 -12.51 -13.69 4.16
C TYR A 29 -12.86 -15.15 3.88
N ARG A 30 -11.97 -15.89 3.20
CA ARG A 30 -12.16 -17.31 2.90
C ARG A 30 -12.24 -18.17 4.16
N LYS A 31 -11.54 -17.79 5.23
CA LYS A 31 -11.64 -18.41 6.56
C LYS A 31 -12.86 -17.93 7.37
N GLN A 32 -13.78 -17.16 6.77
CA GLN A 32 -14.95 -16.53 7.41
C GLN A 32 -14.63 -15.70 8.66
N THR A 33 -13.37 -15.29 8.84
CA THR A 33 -12.94 -14.51 10.01
C THR A 33 -13.43 -13.07 9.91
N ILE A 34 -13.73 -12.60 8.69
CA ILE A 34 -14.10 -11.22 8.40
C ILE A 34 -15.27 -11.22 7.40
N SER A 35 -16.28 -10.36 7.62
CA SER A 35 -17.37 -10.17 6.67
C SER A 35 -16.89 -9.48 5.38
N LEU A 36 -17.56 -9.77 4.26
CA LEU A 36 -17.22 -9.22 2.94
C LEU A 36 -17.17 -7.67 2.95
N SER A 37 -18.10 -7.02 3.66
CA SER A 37 -18.16 -5.57 3.81
C SER A 37 -16.92 -5.00 4.52
N LYS A 38 -16.47 -5.66 5.59
CA LYS A 38 -15.26 -5.26 6.34
C LYS A 38 -13.99 -5.48 5.51
N ALA A 39 -13.93 -6.57 4.74
CA ALA A 39 -12.82 -6.84 3.82
C ALA A 39 -12.65 -5.75 2.76
N ILE A 40 -13.75 -5.27 2.16
CA ILE A 40 -13.72 -4.19 1.16
C ILE A 40 -13.23 -2.88 1.80
N VAL A 41 -13.79 -2.48 2.95
CA VAL A 41 -13.40 -1.24 3.64
C VAL A 41 -11.93 -1.25 4.02
N VAL A 42 -11.43 -2.38 4.56
CA VAL A 42 -10.01 -2.53 4.92
C VAL A 42 -9.13 -2.44 3.67
N THR A 43 -9.50 -3.13 2.59
CA THR A 43 -8.72 -3.09 1.33
C THR A 43 -8.68 -1.68 0.74
N LEU A 44 -9.80 -0.97 0.73
CA LEU A 44 -9.89 0.40 0.22
C LEU A 44 -9.07 1.39 1.07
N GLY A 45 -9.15 1.26 2.40
CA GLY A 45 -8.37 2.08 3.33
C GLY A 45 -6.86 1.84 3.19
N MET A 46 -6.45 0.58 3.07
CA MET A 46 -5.04 0.23 2.86
C MET A 46 -4.53 0.65 1.48
N ALA A 47 -5.38 0.62 0.46
CA ALA A 47 -5.02 1.13 -0.86
C ALA A 47 -4.73 2.63 -0.84
N GLY A 48 -5.60 3.42 -0.17
CA GLY A 48 -5.36 4.85 0.01
C GLY A 48 -4.09 5.14 0.81
N PHE A 49 -3.84 4.37 1.89
CA PHE A 49 -2.64 4.50 2.70
C PHE A 49 -1.36 4.19 1.90
N SER A 50 -1.36 3.11 1.12
CA SER A 50 -0.26 2.75 0.22
C SER A 50 0.03 3.86 -0.79
N MET A 51 -1.00 4.50 -1.36
CA MET A 51 -0.85 5.58 -2.32
C MET A 51 -0.21 6.83 -1.68
N LEU A 52 -0.63 7.17 -0.46
CA LEU A 52 0.00 8.24 0.34
C LEU A 52 1.45 7.91 0.66
N LEU A 53 1.74 6.68 1.12
CA LEU A 53 3.08 6.24 1.49
C LEU A 53 4.06 6.32 0.31
N ALA A 54 3.62 5.94 -0.89
CA ALA A 54 4.41 6.01 -2.11
C ALA A 54 4.80 7.45 -2.50
N GLY A 55 3.94 8.43 -2.20
CA GLY A 55 4.21 9.85 -2.47
C GLY A 55 5.00 10.56 -1.35
N VAL A 56 4.83 10.13 -0.10
CA VAL A 56 5.49 10.76 1.06
C VAL A 56 7.00 10.55 1.06
N LEU A 57 7.49 9.37 0.72
CA LEU A 57 8.93 9.07 0.67
C LEU A 57 9.71 10.00 -0.28
N PRO A 58 9.33 10.15 -1.56
CA PRO A 58 10.01 11.06 -2.47
C PRO A 58 9.81 12.53 -2.09
N TYR A 59 8.66 12.90 -1.52
CA TYR A 59 8.42 14.26 -1.03
C TYR A 59 9.35 14.62 0.14
N LEU A 60 9.52 13.74 1.12
CA LEU A 60 10.44 13.94 2.23
C LEU A 60 11.89 14.01 1.73
N TYR A 61 12.28 13.12 0.82
CA TYR A 61 13.61 13.15 0.23
C TYR A 61 13.94 14.48 -0.46
N LEU A 62 12.99 15.05 -1.21
CA LEU A 62 13.14 16.36 -1.85
C LEU A 62 13.15 17.53 -0.85
N ARG A 63 12.52 17.39 0.32
CA ARG A 63 12.44 18.45 1.33
C ARG A 63 13.69 18.54 2.21
N PHE A 64 14.42 17.44 2.38
CA PHE A 64 15.61 17.36 3.23
C PHE A 64 16.94 17.38 2.47
N MET A 65 16.91 17.49 1.14
CA MET A 65 18.05 17.89 0.29
C MET A 65 18.03 19.39 0.04
#